data_AF-A0A7S4VED6-F1
#
_entry.id   AF-A0A7S4VED6-F1
#
_cell.length_a   1.000
_cell.length_b   1.000
_cell.length_c   1.000
_cell.angle_alpha   90.00
_cell.angle_beta   90.00
_cell.angle_gamma   90.00
#
_symmetry.space_group_name_H-M   'P 1'
#
loop_
_entity.id
_entity.type
_entity.pdbx_description
1 polymer ?
#
loop_
_entity_poly.entity_id
_entity_poly.type
_entity_poly.pdbx_seq_one_letter_code
_entity_poly.pdbx_strand_id
1 'polypeptide(L)'
;MWTGPKVVSQGEQEMRAQRAARFQSHLEVERKPVSMVTFNEDGVGGLDGGPIVGELNEMCSRAEAKEREMTRQLDKFEWKQGTDPRHPEVNLTLATKKYQRSSADKAYRSQDVRNLEACWRTMEYLMKEILDFDRTPKPGFAIQAVPYIEVYSYLRDRTRSVRVDLHLQQPRSTTQRTFAETHECCLRFEMLSLFLLSGGGGGSTEKYDEKLGLKAISQTIEPLLNAYQAVRDKQLAKSILAEAMGDFGLDDPDAEQEYVSPYEMASHRYIILLLMSFSPEELQSHMAKLSRETLSHPSVSFATQVYAAFRTEDYGRFLRCYRTADFLTAVAMSGVVDLARLRALWLLVRTYPQPIGDKVPLSRIKSFLAFASDAHARSFLAFHGIRITDDPSSTGGAVVVLPKKGTPEAAQNPLLNGPSRLPEKCEFPKGADSMLIAKFEELGMSRADIVFGAADPVVEPEPAPPPPGAVPLPDAPISAEAPAASEQAAASAEAPAEEPPREGPEAPPAEKEVQKAEGTPRGPEESQGPSCADGEAGQPAGS
;
A
#
# COMPACT_ATOMS: atom_id res chain seq x y z
N MET A 1 33.11 -43.28 1.92
CA MET A 1 32.69 -43.97 0.69
C MET A 1 32.09 -42.95 -0.25
N TRP A 2 32.85 -42.55 -1.28
CA TRP A 2 32.34 -41.72 -2.37
C TRP A 2 31.53 -42.62 -3.30
N THR A 3 30.22 -42.44 -3.37
CA THR A 3 29.37 -43.10 -4.37
C THR A 3 29.47 -42.30 -5.67
N GLY A 4 29.97 -42.94 -6.72
CA GLY A 4 30.17 -42.34 -8.04
C GLY A 4 28.88 -41.81 -8.70
N PRO A 5 29.01 -41.12 -9.85
CA PRO A 5 27.88 -40.48 -10.53
C PRO A 5 26.79 -41.49 -10.88
N LYS A 6 25.54 -41.18 -10.49
CA LYS A 6 24.35 -41.99 -10.83
C LYS A 6 24.27 -42.14 -12.36
N VAL A 7 24.35 -43.38 -12.84
CA VAL A 7 24.09 -43.72 -14.23
C VAL A 7 22.61 -43.45 -14.52
N VAL A 8 22.35 -42.42 -15.32
CA VAL A 8 21.00 -42.03 -15.76
C VAL A 8 20.45 -43.15 -16.64
N SER A 9 19.23 -43.62 -16.36
CA SER A 9 18.61 -44.72 -17.11
C SER A 9 18.42 -44.37 -18.58
N GLN A 10 18.45 -45.38 -19.47
CA GLN A 10 18.35 -45.18 -20.92
C GLN A 10 17.06 -44.42 -21.32
N GLY A 11 15.93 -44.73 -20.68
CA GLY A 11 14.66 -44.01 -20.90
C GLY A 11 14.69 -42.55 -20.44
N GLU A 12 15.48 -42.22 -19.42
CA GLU A 12 15.65 -40.84 -18.94
C GLU A 12 16.61 -40.04 -19.83
N GLN A 13 17.59 -40.70 -20.46
CA GLN A 13 18.43 -40.11 -21.50
C GLN A 13 17.64 -39.87 -22.79
N GLU A 14 16.78 -40.81 -23.20
CA GLU A 14 15.89 -40.66 -24.37
C GLU A 14 14.86 -39.54 -24.15
N MET A 15 14.27 -39.43 -22.95
CA MET A 15 13.40 -38.30 -22.62
C MET A 15 14.16 -36.97 -22.64
N ARG A 16 15.40 -36.92 -22.16
CA ARG A 16 16.25 -35.70 -22.25
C ARG A 16 16.59 -35.36 -23.70
N ALA A 17 16.89 -36.36 -24.53
CA ALA A 17 17.17 -36.17 -25.96
C ALA A 17 15.91 -35.71 -26.72
N GLN A 18 14.74 -36.27 -26.42
CA GLN A 18 13.46 -35.80 -26.98
C GLN A 18 13.11 -34.37 -26.53
N ARG A 19 13.43 -34.00 -25.28
CA ARG A 19 13.31 -32.61 -24.80
C ARG A 19 14.23 -31.67 -25.58
N ALA A 20 15.49 -32.06 -25.80
CA ALA A 20 16.45 -31.27 -26.57
C ALA A 20 16.06 -31.13 -28.06
N ALA A 21 15.57 -32.21 -28.69
CA ALA A 21 15.13 -32.21 -30.08
C ALA A 21 13.86 -31.37 -30.29
N ARG A 22 12.93 -31.36 -29.32
CA ARG A 22 11.74 -30.48 -29.38
C ARG A 22 12.10 -29.00 -29.22
N PHE A 23 13.12 -28.70 -28.40
CA PHE A 23 13.68 -27.34 -28.29
C PHE A 23 14.23 -26.84 -29.64
N GLN A 24 14.76 -27.74 -30.49
CA GLN A 24 15.21 -27.45 -31.84
C GLN A 24 14.06 -27.18 -32.83
N SER A 25 12.93 -27.90 -32.76
CA SER A 25 11.77 -27.60 -33.63
C SER A 25 11.14 -26.23 -33.34
N HIS A 26 11.25 -25.73 -32.10
CA HIS A 26 10.83 -24.37 -31.74
C HIS A 26 11.82 -23.28 -32.20
N LEU A 27 12.93 -23.59 -32.89
CA LEU A 27 13.88 -22.61 -33.42
C LEU A 27 13.57 -22.16 -34.86
N GLU A 28 12.66 -22.83 -35.57
CA GLU A 28 12.39 -22.56 -37.00
C GLU A 28 11.52 -21.33 -37.29
N VAL A 29 10.93 -20.71 -36.25
CA VAL A 29 10.19 -19.45 -36.37
C VAL A 29 11.07 -18.29 -35.93
N GLU A 30 11.20 -17.30 -36.81
CA GLU A 30 12.04 -16.10 -36.67
C GLU A 30 11.92 -15.49 -35.26
N ARG A 31 13.05 -15.47 -34.54
CA ARG A 31 13.15 -15.01 -33.17
C ARG A 31 13.61 -13.56 -33.19
N LYS A 32 12.75 -12.62 -32.80
CA LYS A 32 13.16 -11.23 -32.65
C LYS A 32 13.86 -11.06 -31.30
N PRO A 33 15.13 -10.63 -31.27
CA PRO A 33 15.73 -10.15 -30.03
C PRO A 33 14.98 -8.88 -29.63
N VAL A 34 14.23 -8.94 -28.53
CA VAL A 34 13.60 -7.76 -27.94
C VAL A 34 14.59 -7.24 -26.91
N SER A 35 15.04 -5.99 -27.05
CA SER A 35 15.70 -5.32 -25.94
C SER A 35 14.69 -5.24 -24.80
N MET A 36 14.94 -5.99 -23.74
CA MET A 36 14.31 -5.67 -22.46
C MET A 36 14.81 -4.26 -22.13
N VAL A 37 13.91 -3.30 -21.96
CA VAL A 37 14.28 -2.00 -21.40
C VAL A 37 14.74 -2.28 -19.96
N THR A 38 16.04 -2.47 -19.80
CA THR A 38 16.70 -2.46 -18.50
C THR A 38 16.76 -1.01 -18.05
N PHE A 39 16.39 -0.74 -16.80
CA PHE A 39 16.43 0.57 -16.15
C PHE A 39 17.85 1.12 -15.91
N ASN A 40 18.82 0.76 -16.75
CA ASN A 40 20.14 1.38 -16.78
C ASN A 40 20.31 2.06 -18.13
N GLU A 41 20.52 3.37 -18.07
CA GLU A 41 20.94 4.21 -19.18
C GLU A 41 22.20 3.66 -19.86
N ASP A 42 22.37 4.07 -21.12
CA ASP A 42 23.53 3.88 -21.99
C ASP A 42 23.61 2.56 -22.78
N GLY A 43 22.90 2.54 -23.90
CA GLY A 43 23.07 1.53 -24.93
C GLY A 43 22.52 1.95 -26.29
N VAL A 44 23.30 2.77 -27.02
CA VAL A 44 23.06 3.05 -28.45
C VAL A 44 23.30 1.76 -29.24
N GLY A 45 22.22 1.06 -29.57
CA GLY A 45 22.25 -0.13 -30.43
C GLY A 45 20.96 -0.19 -31.26
N GLY A 46 21.08 0.11 -32.56
CA GLY A 46 19.95 0.13 -33.50
C GLY A 46 19.28 -1.23 -33.64
N LEU A 47 17.94 -1.24 -33.70
CA LEU A 47 17.13 -2.41 -34.01
C LEU A 47 16.00 -2.02 -34.95
N ASP A 48 15.91 -2.73 -36.08
CA ASP A 48 15.07 -2.48 -37.26
C ASP A 48 13.62 -3.01 -37.07
N GLY A 49 13.04 -2.80 -35.88
CA GLY A 49 11.70 -3.28 -35.57
C GLY A 49 11.14 -2.55 -34.36
N GLY A 50 9.92 -2.00 -34.51
CA GLY A 50 9.23 -1.33 -33.42
C GLY A 50 8.94 -2.25 -32.21
N PRO A 51 8.39 -1.70 -31.13
CA PRO A 51 8.01 -2.43 -29.92
C PRO A 51 7.24 -3.72 -30.21
N ILE A 52 7.49 -4.79 -29.44
CA ILE A 52 6.71 -6.03 -29.56
C ILE A 52 5.24 -5.75 -29.22
N VAL A 53 4.33 -6.27 -30.04
CA VAL A 53 2.88 -6.22 -29.82
C VAL A 53 2.42 -7.62 -29.48
N GLY A 54 1.74 -7.79 -28.34
CA GLY A 54 1.20 -9.08 -27.94
C GLY A 54 0.02 -9.51 -28.80
N GLU A 55 -0.02 -10.78 -29.18
CA GLU A 55 -1.07 -11.39 -30.01
C GLU A 55 -1.86 -12.49 -29.29
N LEU A 56 -1.42 -12.88 -28.08
CA LEU A 56 -2.10 -13.92 -27.30
C LEU A 56 -3.38 -13.37 -26.66
N ASN A 57 -4.54 -13.88 -27.11
CA ASN A 57 -5.87 -13.49 -26.61
C ASN A 57 -6.31 -14.25 -25.34
N GLU A 58 -5.60 -15.33 -25.00
CA GLU A 58 -5.91 -16.21 -23.87
C GLU A 58 -5.01 -15.90 -22.66
N MET A 59 -5.40 -16.35 -21.46
CA MET A 59 -4.59 -16.16 -20.26
C MET A 59 -3.25 -16.93 -20.29
N CYS A 60 -3.18 -18.01 -21.08
CA CYS A 60 -1.99 -18.81 -21.31
C CYS A 60 -2.07 -19.47 -22.69
N SER A 61 -0.93 -19.63 -23.38
CA SER A 61 -0.90 -20.36 -24.64
C SER A 61 -1.05 -21.86 -24.41
N ARG A 62 -1.71 -22.56 -25.35
CA ARG A 62 -1.87 -24.02 -25.26
C ARG A 62 -0.52 -24.74 -25.24
N ALA A 63 0.48 -24.21 -25.95
CA ALA A 63 1.82 -24.76 -25.99
C ALA A 63 2.48 -24.70 -24.60
N GLU A 64 2.46 -23.54 -23.94
CA GLU A 64 3.02 -23.36 -22.60
C GLU A 64 2.27 -24.20 -21.55
N ALA A 65 0.94 -24.22 -21.60
CA ALA A 65 0.12 -25.03 -20.70
C ALA A 65 0.47 -26.53 -20.81
N LYS A 66 0.60 -27.04 -22.04
CA LYS A 66 0.99 -28.43 -22.29
C LYS A 66 2.45 -28.74 -21.94
N GLU A 67 3.34 -27.78 -22.12
CA GLU A 67 4.73 -27.90 -21.64
C GLU A 67 4.78 -28.06 -20.11
N ARG A 68 4.01 -27.25 -19.37
CA ARG A 68 3.93 -27.34 -17.90
C ARG A 68 3.31 -28.65 -17.44
N GLU A 69 2.33 -29.19 -18.17
CA GLU A 69 1.77 -30.53 -17.93
C GLU A 69 2.86 -31.62 -18.10
N MET A 70 3.58 -31.62 -19.23
CA MET A 70 4.63 -32.60 -19.52
C MET A 70 5.82 -32.52 -18.55
N THR A 71 6.17 -31.31 -18.10
CA THR A 71 7.32 -31.07 -17.20
C THR A 71 6.96 -31.16 -15.71
N ARG A 72 5.70 -31.48 -15.37
CA ARG A 72 5.17 -31.53 -13.99
C ARG A 72 5.35 -30.22 -13.22
N GLN A 73 5.08 -29.11 -13.90
CA GLN A 73 5.16 -27.75 -13.37
C GLN A 73 3.81 -27.04 -13.32
N LEU A 74 2.70 -27.78 -13.49
CA LEU A 74 1.35 -27.25 -13.31
C LEU A 74 1.12 -26.90 -11.85
N ASP A 75 0.58 -25.70 -11.63
CA ASP A 75 0.04 -25.34 -10.34
C ASP A 75 -1.32 -26.00 -10.11
N LYS A 76 -1.66 -26.24 -8.85
CA LYS A 76 -2.92 -26.85 -8.41
C LYS A 76 -4.16 -26.06 -8.83
N PHE A 77 -4.04 -24.74 -9.01
CA PHE A 77 -5.11 -23.90 -9.55
C PHE A 77 -5.38 -24.13 -11.05
N GLU A 78 -4.53 -24.87 -11.73
CA GLU A 78 -4.63 -25.13 -13.18
C GLU A 78 -5.05 -26.57 -13.50
N TRP A 79 -5.27 -27.39 -12.48
CA TRP A 79 -5.62 -28.79 -12.65
C TRP A 79 -7.05 -28.94 -13.16
N LYS A 80 -7.23 -29.88 -14.09
CA LYS A 80 -8.54 -30.33 -14.51
C LYS A 80 -9.22 -31.14 -13.40
N GLN A 81 -10.51 -30.90 -13.21
CA GLN A 81 -11.30 -31.61 -12.20
C GLN A 81 -11.29 -33.11 -12.48
N GLY A 82 -11.10 -33.92 -11.43
CA GLY A 82 -11.02 -35.39 -11.53
C GLY A 82 -9.67 -35.94 -11.99
N THR A 83 -8.65 -35.10 -12.18
CA THR A 83 -7.30 -35.57 -12.52
C THR A 83 -6.61 -36.30 -11.36
N ASP A 84 -5.69 -37.22 -11.67
CA ASP A 84 -4.77 -37.80 -10.68
C ASP A 84 -3.78 -36.72 -10.20
N PRO A 85 -3.69 -36.40 -8.90
CA PRO A 85 -2.72 -35.43 -8.38
C PRO A 85 -1.25 -35.78 -8.67
N ARG A 86 -0.93 -37.06 -8.94
CA ARG A 86 0.43 -37.47 -9.33
C ARG A 86 0.76 -37.17 -10.79
N HIS A 87 -0.28 -37.04 -11.62
CA HIS A 87 -0.19 -36.77 -13.06
C HIS A 87 -1.31 -35.79 -13.46
N PRO A 88 -1.24 -34.53 -12.99
CA PRO A 88 -2.30 -33.59 -13.24
C PRO A 88 -2.42 -33.23 -14.72
N GLU A 89 -3.62 -33.26 -15.27
CA GLU A 89 -3.98 -32.72 -16.58
C GLU A 89 -4.27 -31.22 -16.48
N VAL A 90 -3.83 -30.43 -17.46
CA VAL A 90 -4.13 -28.99 -17.48
C VAL A 90 -5.59 -28.72 -17.86
N ASN A 91 -6.21 -27.79 -17.16
CA ASN A 91 -7.42 -27.12 -17.61
C ASN A 91 -7.05 -25.80 -18.31
N LEU A 92 -7.18 -25.77 -19.64
CA LEU A 92 -6.80 -24.60 -20.44
C LEU A 92 -7.59 -23.34 -20.09
N THR A 93 -8.83 -23.46 -19.58
CA THR A 93 -9.63 -22.30 -19.19
C THR A 93 -9.19 -21.67 -17.86
N LEU A 94 -8.48 -22.44 -17.02
CA LEU A 94 -7.93 -21.98 -15.74
C LEU A 94 -6.43 -21.66 -15.83
N ALA A 95 -5.77 -22.13 -16.90
CA ALA A 95 -4.34 -21.99 -17.10
C ALA A 95 -3.97 -20.52 -17.30
N THR A 96 -3.11 -20.01 -16.42
CA THR A 96 -2.52 -18.67 -16.51
C THR A 96 -1.02 -18.77 -16.77
N LYS A 97 -0.52 -17.88 -17.64
CA LYS A 97 0.88 -17.86 -18.05
C LYS A 97 1.79 -17.69 -16.84
N LYS A 98 2.74 -18.61 -16.67
CA LYS A 98 3.69 -18.63 -15.54
C LYS A 98 4.81 -17.62 -15.78
N TYR A 99 5.26 -16.95 -14.72
CA TYR A 99 6.43 -16.08 -14.85
C TYR A 99 7.67 -16.92 -15.15
N GLN A 100 8.34 -16.57 -16.25
CA GLN A 100 9.60 -17.16 -16.64
C GLN A 100 10.69 -16.11 -16.51
N ARG A 101 11.77 -16.44 -15.79
CA ARG A 101 12.91 -15.53 -15.61
C ARG A 101 13.53 -15.19 -16.97
N SER A 102 13.84 -13.92 -17.18
CA SER A 102 14.59 -13.47 -18.34
C SER A 102 16.00 -14.08 -18.30
N SER A 103 16.40 -14.75 -19.38
CA SER A 103 17.79 -15.09 -19.67
C SER A 103 18.28 -14.20 -20.81
N ALA A 104 19.58 -13.94 -20.89
CA ALA A 104 20.17 -13.06 -21.91
C ALA A 104 19.79 -13.50 -23.35
N ASP A 105 19.61 -14.81 -23.57
CA ASP A 105 19.27 -15.37 -24.89
C ASP A 105 17.76 -15.57 -25.13
N LYS A 106 16.91 -15.02 -24.27
CA LYS A 106 15.46 -15.26 -24.37
C LYS A 106 14.83 -14.37 -25.42
N ALA A 107 14.53 -14.95 -26.58
CA ALA A 107 13.69 -14.32 -27.58
C ALA A 107 12.21 -14.39 -27.18
N TYR A 108 11.51 -13.26 -27.28
CA TYR A 108 10.06 -13.18 -27.09
C TYR A 108 9.35 -13.16 -28.44
N ARG A 109 8.20 -13.83 -28.52
CA ARG A 109 7.35 -13.85 -29.71
C ARG A 109 6.03 -13.17 -29.41
N SER A 110 5.51 -12.41 -30.37
CA SER A 110 4.20 -11.74 -30.25
C SER A 110 3.09 -12.72 -29.84
N GLN A 111 3.09 -13.92 -30.43
CA GLN A 111 2.13 -15.00 -30.15
C GLN A 111 2.24 -15.57 -28.72
N ASP A 112 3.37 -15.38 -28.06
CA ASP A 112 3.59 -15.83 -26.67
C ASP A 112 3.31 -14.71 -25.66
N VAL A 113 3.12 -13.46 -26.09
CA VAL A 113 2.85 -12.29 -25.23
C VAL A 113 1.36 -11.97 -25.27
N ARG A 114 0.72 -11.85 -24.10
CA ARG A 114 -0.69 -11.42 -24.00
C ARG A 114 -0.87 -10.04 -24.59
N ASN A 115 -1.92 -9.87 -25.39
CA ASN A 115 -2.36 -8.52 -25.73
C ASN A 115 -2.92 -7.80 -24.48
N LEU A 116 -3.17 -6.49 -24.59
CA LEU A 116 -3.60 -5.69 -23.44
C LEU A 116 -4.92 -6.18 -22.83
N GLU A 117 -5.88 -6.57 -23.66
CA GLU A 117 -7.18 -7.09 -23.19
C GLU A 117 -7.01 -8.41 -22.42
N ALA A 118 -6.21 -9.35 -22.93
CA ALA A 118 -5.90 -10.61 -22.27
C ALA A 118 -5.11 -10.40 -20.97
N CYS A 119 -4.22 -9.39 -20.91
CA CYS A 119 -3.56 -8.98 -19.68
C CYS A 119 -4.59 -8.57 -18.62
N TRP A 120 -5.54 -7.69 -18.97
CA TRP A 120 -6.58 -7.24 -18.05
C TRP A 120 -7.51 -8.39 -17.63
N ARG A 121 -8.03 -9.16 -18.59
CA ARG A 121 -8.86 -10.35 -18.31
C ARG A 121 -8.17 -11.34 -17.38
N THR A 122 -6.85 -11.50 -17.52
CA THR A 122 -6.07 -12.33 -16.59
C THR A 122 -6.03 -11.72 -15.20
N MET A 123 -5.80 -10.40 -15.05
CA MET A 123 -5.84 -9.73 -13.75
C MET A 123 -7.20 -9.87 -13.09
N GLU A 124 -8.29 -9.70 -13.84
CA GLU A 124 -9.64 -9.87 -13.33
C GLU A 124 -9.90 -11.29 -12.82
N TYR A 125 -9.53 -12.30 -13.62
CA TYR A 125 -9.63 -13.70 -13.21
C TYR A 125 -8.83 -13.97 -11.93
N LEU A 126 -7.58 -13.54 -11.87
CA LEU A 126 -6.71 -13.74 -10.71
C LEU A 126 -7.31 -13.13 -9.43
N MET A 127 -7.84 -11.90 -9.51
CA MET A 127 -8.37 -11.23 -8.33
C MET A 127 -9.78 -11.70 -7.94
N LYS A 128 -10.64 -12.05 -8.90
CA LYS A 128 -12.04 -12.46 -8.62
C LYS A 128 -12.17 -13.94 -8.28
N GLU A 129 -11.37 -14.81 -8.91
CA GLU A 129 -11.53 -16.26 -8.76
C GLU A 129 -10.53 -16.88 -7.78
N ILE A 130 -9.34 -16.28 -7.59
CA ILE A 130 -8.24 -16.91 -6.84
C ILE A 130 -7.94 -16.21 -5.52
N LEU A 131 -8.05 -14.89 -5.42
CA LEU A 131 -7.63 -14.11 -4.23
C LEU A 131 -8.36 -14.46 -2.94
N ASP A 132 -9.62 -14.90 -3.02
CA ASP A 132 -10.43 -15.31 -1.87
C ASP A 132 -10.53 -16.84 -1.71
N PHE A 133 -9.76 -17.61 -2.48
CA PHE A 133 -9.94 -19.05 -2.60
C PHE A 133 -9.70 -19.84 -1.29
N ASP A 134 -8.85 -19.34 -0.38
CA ASP A 134 -8.66 -19.92 0.97
C ASP A 134 -9.92 -19.86 1.84
N ARG A 135 -10.83 -18.93 1.55
CA ARG A 135 -12.11 -18.75 2.28
C ARG A 135 -13.29 -19.26 1.47
N THR A 136 -13.29 -19.00 0.17
CA THR A 136 -14.41 -19.25 -0.74
C THR A 136 -13.94 -20.07 -1.94
N PRO A 137 -13.61 -21.36 -1.76
CA PRO A 137 -13.18 -22.22 -2.85
C PRO A 137 -14.29 -22.35 -3.90
N LYS A 138 -13.92 -22.30 -5.18
CA LYS A 138 -14.88 -22.36 -6.28
C LYS A 138 -15.04 -23.82 -6.79
N PRO A 139 -16.26 -24.26 -7.13
CA PRO A 139 -16.53 -25.66 -7.51
C PRO A 139 -15.86 -26.10 -8.82
N GLY A 140 -15.46 -25.17 -9.68
CA GLY A 140 -14.79 -25.45 -10.96
C GLY A 140 -13.32 -25.91 -10.82
N PHE A 141 -12.73 -25.80 -9.63
CA PHE A 141 -11.33 -26.15 -9.39
C PHE A 141 -11.19 -27.58 -8.86
N ALA A 142 -10.10 -28.26 -9.25
CA ALA A 142 -9.81 -29.60 -8.75
C ALA A 142 -9.51 -29.63 -7.24
N ILE A 143 -8.98 -28.52 -6.71
CA ILE A 143 -8.72 -28.32 -5.28
C ILE A 143 -9.88 -27.56 -4.63
N GLN A 144 -10.11 -27.79 -3.34
CA GLN A 144 -11.20 -27.17 -2.59
C GLN A 144 -10.76 -26.60 -1.23
N ALA A 145 -9.48 -26.72 -0.86
CA ALA A 145 -8.93 -26.14 0.35
C ALA A 145 -7.45 -25.85 0.18
N VAL A 146 -7.04 -24.62 0.48
CA VAL A 146 -5.65 -24.16 0.42
C VAL A 146 -5.43 -23.05 1.45
N PRO A 147 -4.25 -22.95 2.08
CA PRO A 147 -3.90 -21.80 2.88
C PRO A 147 -3.64 -20.58 2.00
N TYR A 148 -3.89 -19.38 2.54
CA TYR A 148 -3.69 -18.12 1.80
C TYR A 148 -2.24 -17.92 1.31
N ILE A 149 -1.24 -18.46 2.00
CA ILE A 149 0.15 -18.35 1.54
C ILE A 149 0.37 -18.99 0.15
N GLU A 150 -0.31 -20.09 -0.15
CA GLU A 150 -0.21 -20.73 -1.46
C GLU A 150 -1.01 -19.96 -2.52
N VAL A 151 -2.14 -19.34 -2.14
CA VAL A 151 -2.87 -18.38 -2.98
C VAL A 151 -1.96 -17.20 -3.36
N TYR A 152 -1.31 -16.60 -2.36
CA TYR A 152 -0.37 -15.50 -2.54
C TYR A 152 0.82 -15.89 -3.43
N SER A 153 1.44 -17.06 -3.19
CA SER A 153 2.56 -17.57 -4.00
C SER A 153 2.16 -17.70 -5.48
N TYR A 154 0.97 -18.25 -5.77
CA TYR A 154 0.44 -18.34 -7.12
C TYR A 154 0.19 -16.96 -7.74
N LEU A 155 -0.56 -16.10 -7.03
CA LEU A 155 -0.92 -14.76 -7.51
C LEU A 155 0.31 -13.91 -7.79
N ARG A 156 1.31 -13.92 -6.91
CA ARG A 156 2.54 -13.15 -7.08
C ARG A 156 3.30 -13.56 -8.35
N ASP A 157 3.36 -14.85 -8.66
CA ASP A 157 3.99 -15.33 -9.89
C ASP A 157 3.20 -14.89 -11.13
N ARG A 158 1.87 -15.08 -11.12
CA ARG A 158 1.02 -14.81 -12.29
C ARG A 158 0.81 -13.32 -12.54
N THR A 159 0.66 -12.51 -11.51
CA THR A 159 0.62 -11.04 -11.66
C THR A 159 1.95 -10.50 -12.18
N ARG A 160 3.09 -11.01 -11.71
CA ARG A 160 4.40 -10.66 -12.27
C ARG A 160 4.51 -11.02 -13.75
N SER A 161 3.99 -12.17 -14.14
CA SER A 161 3.90 -12.58 -15.54
C SER A 161 3.09 -11.59 -16.38
N VAL A 162 1.93 -11.13 -15.89
CA VAL A 162 1.12 -10.08 -16.57
C VAL A 162 1.93 -8.79 -16.72
N ARG A 163 2.58 -8.33 -15.63
CA ARG A 163 3.40 -7.11 -15.69
C ARG A 163 4.51 -7.25 -16.72
N VAL A 164 5.19 -8.40 -16.81
CA VAL A 164 6.24 -8.63 -17.82
C VAL A 164 5.68 -8.48 -19.24
N ASP A 165 4.52 -9.06 -19.53
CA ASP A 165 3.88 -8.92 -20.85
C ASP A 165 3.52 -7.47 -21.16
N LEU A 166 3.09 -6.69 -20.16
CA LEU A 166 2.86 -5.26 -20.31
C LEU A 166 4.15 -4.48 -20.58
N HIS A 167 5.24 -4.80 -19.87
CA HIS A 167 6.54 -4.12 -20.05
C HIS A 167 7.15 -4.41 -21.42
N LEU A 168 7.01 -5.63 -21.94
CA LEU A 168 7.46 -5.98 -23.29
C LEU A 168 6.80 -5.07 -24.34
N GLN A 169 5.56 -4.65 -24.12
CA GLN A 169 4.78 -3.83 -25.05
C GLN A 169 4.98 -2.31 -24.88
N GLN A 170 6.01 -1.88 -24.13
CA GLN A 170 6.34 -0.46 -23.98
C GLN A 170 7.00 0.11 -25.25
N PRO A 171 6.80 1.42 -25.54
CA PRO A 171 6.08 2.41 -24.75
C PRO A 171 4.56 2.42 -24.96
N ARG A 172 4.03 1.65 -25.93
CA ARG A 172 2.59 1.65 -26.28
C ARG A 172 1.73 1.33 -25.05
N SER A 173 2.13 0.35 -24.25
CA SER A 173 1.35 -0.07 -23.08
C SER A 173 1.34 0.96 -21.94
N THR A 174 2.40 1.75 -21.74
CA THR A 174 2.56 2.62 -20.55
C THR A 174 1.45 3.65 -20.37
N THR A 175 0.87 4.15 -21.47
CA THR A 175 -0.21 5.16 -21.45
C THR A 175 -1.62 4.54 -21.48
N GLN A 176 -1.72 3.21 -21.42
CA GLN A 176 -2.98 2.48 -21.52
C GLN A 176 -3.56 2.24 -20.13
N ARG A 177 -4.89 2.29 -20.05
CA ARG A 177 -5.66 1.98 -18.83
C ARG A 177 -5.21 0.69 -18.15
N THR A 178 -5.07 -0.39 -18.93
CA THR A 178 -4.64 -1.69 -18.42
C THR A 178 -3.29 -1.64 -17.70
N PHE A 179 -2.36 -0.81 -18.17
CA PHE A 179 -1.04 -0.72 -17.54
C PHE A 179 -1.13 -0.07 -16.16
N ALA A 180 -1.81 1.08 -16.06
CA ALA A 180 -2.03 1.76 -14.78
C ALA A 180 -2.81 0.87 -13.81
N GLU A 181 -4.01 0.40 -14.20
CA GLU A 181 -4.88 -0.41 -13.33
C GLU A 181 -4.21 -1.72 -12.88
N THR A 182 -3.42 -2.37 -13.74
CA THR A 182 -2.67 -3.58 -13.34
C THR A 182 -1.67 -3.28 -12.23
N HIS A 183 -0.93 -2.16 -12.33
CA HIS A 183 0.09 -1.82 -11.33
C HIS A 183 -0.54 -1.32 -10.03
N GLU A 184 -1.63 -0.55 -10.10
CA GLU A 184 -2.42 -0.18 -8.91
C GLU A 184 -3.00 -1.41 -8.20
N CYS A 185 -3.58 -2.32 -8.97
CA CYS A 185 -4.08 -3.61 -8.48
C CYS A 185 -2.96 -4.41 -7.81
N CYS A 186 -1.77 -4.49 -8.42
CA CYS A 186 -0.63 -5.16 -7.81
C CYS A 186 -0.19 -4.49 -6.50
N LEU A 187 -0.16 -3.15 -6.43
CA LEU A 187 0.20 -2.41 -5.22
C LEU A 187 -0.78 -2.74 -4.08
N ARG A 188 -2.09 -2.64 -4.33
CA ARG A 188 -3.12 -2.97 -3.33
C ARG A 188 -3.10 -4.44 -2.93
N PHE A 189 -2.87 -5.35 -3.88
CA PHE A 189 -2.74 -6.78 -3.62
C PHE A 189 -1.57 -7.08 -2.66
N GLU A 190 -0.40 -6.50 -2.90
CA GLU A 190 0.77 -6.69 -2.03
C GLU A 190 0.54 -6.09 -0.64
N MET A 191 -0.10 -4.91 -0.56
CA MET A 191 -0.52 -4.31 0.72
C MET A 191 -1.50 -5.19 1.48
N LEU A 192 -2.58 -5.64 0.84
CA LEU A 192 -3.55 -6.56 1.44
C LEU A 192 -2.86 -7.85 1.92
N SER A 193 -1.93 -8.38 1.13
CA SER A 193 -1.19 -9.59 1.48
C SER A 193 -0.23 -9.38 2.65
N LEU A 194 0.39 -8.20 2.79
CA LEU A 194 1.14 -7.84 3.99
C LEU A 194 0.28 -7.98 5.25
N PHE A 195 -0.97 -7.52 5.20
CA PHE A 195 -1.90 -7.67 6.30
C PHE A 195 -2.32 -9.13 6.52
N LEU A 196 -2.80 -9.82 5.48
CA LEU A 196 -3.32 -11.18 5.60
C LEU A 196 -2.26 -12.22 6.02
N LEU A 197 -1.00 -11.95 5.72
CA LEU A 197 0.14 -12.80 6.11
C LEU A 197 0.86 -12.28 7.35
N SER A 198 0.47 -11.11 7.89
CA SER A 198 0.95 -10.62 9.18
C SER A 198 0.39 -11.52 10.30
N GLY A 199 1.27 -11.96 11.22
CA GLY A 199 0.86 -12.82 12.34
C GLY A 199 0.64 -14.30 12.01
N GLY A 200 0.98 -14.77 10.80
CA GLY A 200 0.90 -16.17 10.39
C GLY A 200 2.00 -17.05 11.00
N GLY A 201 1.93 -17.34 12.30
CA GLY A 201 2.70 -18.41 12.95
C GLY A 201 1.84 -19.66 13.08
N GLY A 202 1.76 -20.50 12.03
CA GLY A 202 1.00 -21.75 12.12
C GLY A 202 1.13 -22.67 10.91
N GLY A 203 1.84 -23.79 11.10
CA GLY A 203 1.64 -25.07 10.41
C GLY A 203 2.02 -25.22 8.93
N SER A 204 2.16 -24.14 8.15
CA SER A 204 2.53 -24.25 6.72
C SER A 204 4.03 -24.51 6.53
N THR A 205 4.38 -25.35 5.56
CA THR A 205 5.77 -25.55 5.12
C THR A 205 6.38 -24.30 4.48
N GLU A 206 5.54 -23.39 3.95
CA GLU A 206 5.97 -22.10 3.42
C GLU A 206 5.72 -20.98 4.43
N LYS A 207 6.80 -20.30 4.83
CA LYS A 207 6.75 -19.12 5.70
C LYS A 207 6.82 -17.86 4.85
N TYR A 208 5.92 -16.92 5.10
CA TYR A 208 5.95 -15.61 4.46
C TYR A 208 7.21 -14.84 4.85
N ASP A 209 7.91 -14.29 3.85
CA ASP A 209 9.03 -13.36 4.05
C ASP A 209 8.57 -11.95 3.69
N GLU A 210 8.37 -11.14 4.72
CA GLU A 210 7.96 -9.74 4.60
C GLU A 210 8.93 -8.93 3.74
N LYS A 211 10.24 -9.21 3.78
CA LYS A 211 11.22 -8.50 2.94
C LYS A 211 10.98 -8.75 1.45
N LEU A 212 10.56 -9.97 1.09
CA LEU A 212 10.20 -10.30 -0.28
C LEU A 212 8.89 -9.62 -0.71
N GLY A 213 7.94 -9.45 0.20
CA GLY A 213 6.72 -8.66 -0.03
C GLY A 213 7.02 -7.17 -0.24
N LEU A 214 7.82 -6.57 0.64
CA LEU A 214 8.26 -5.16 0.48
C LEU A 214 9.05 -4.94 -0.81
N LYS A 215 9.89 -5.91 -1.21
CA LYS A 215 10.56 -5.87 -2.51
C LYS A 215 9.57 -5.94 -3.68
N ALA A 216 8.50 -6.74 -3.55
CA ALA A 216 7.47 -6.83 -4.58
C ALA A 216 6.70 -5.50 -4.71
N ILE A 217 6.39 -4.85 -3.58
CA ILE A 217 5.83 -3.49 -3.54
C ILE A 217 6.76 -2.51 -4.25
N SER A 218 8.04 -2.44 -3.89
CA SER A 218 9.02 -1.55 -4.54
C SER A 218 9.06 -1.75 -6.07
N GLN A 219 9.00 -3.00 -6.53
CA GLN A 219 8.94 -3.34 -7.96
C GLN A 219 7.63 -2.93 -8.68
N THR A 220 6.60 -2.50 -7.96
CA THR A 220 5.37 -1.94 -8.56
C THR A 220 5.36 -0.42 -8.60
N ILE A 221 6.11 0.25 -7.72
CA ILE A 221 6.07 1.70 -7.54
C ILE A 221 6.56 2.43 -8.78
N GLU A 222 7.77 2.13 -9.25
CA GLU A 222 8.38 2.88 -10.36
C GLU A 222 7.58 2.75 -11.68
N PRO A 223 7.18 1.55 -12.14
CA PRO A 223 6.32 1.43 -13.33
C PRO A 223 5.01 2.19 -13.19
N LEU A 224 4.40 2.19 -12.00
CA LEU A 224 3.15 2.92 -11.75
C LEU A 224 3.34 4.43 -11.87
N LEU A 225 4.39 4.98 -11.24
CA LEU A 225 4.70 6.41 -11.33
C LEU A 225 5.05 6.83 -12.76
N ASN A 226 5.76 5.97 -13.50
CA ASN A 226 6.06 6.21 -14.91
C ASN A 226 4.79 6.23 -15.77
N ALA A 227 3.79 5.39 -15.46
CA ALA A 227 2.50 5.43 -16.15
C ALA A 227 1.75 6.75 -15.92
N TYR A 228 1.67 7.20 -14.66
CA TYR A 228 1.04 8.48 -14.33
C TYR A 228 1.74 9.66 -15.01
N GLN A 229 3.08 9.66 -14.99
CA GLN A 229 3.85 10.72 -15.64
C GLN A 229 3.69 10.68 -17.16
N ALA A 230 3.73 9.51 -17.79
CA ALA A 230 3.57 9.38 -19.24
C ALA A 230 2.21 9.88 -19.73
N VAL A 231 1.14 9.66 -18.96
CA VAL A 231 -0.20 10.21 -19.27
C VAL A 231 -0.18 11.73 -19.17
N ARG A 232 0.39 12.32 -18.12
CA ARG A 232 0.53 13.77 -17.99
C ARG A 232 1.36 14.40 -19.10
N ASP A 233 2.49 13.80 -19.45
CA ASP A 233 3.36 14.30 -20.51
C ASP A 233 2.64 14.28 -21.87
N LYS A 234 1.83 13.25 -22.12
CA LYS A 234 1.01 13.14 -23.32
C LYS A 234 -0.08 14.20 -23.37
N GLN A 235 -0.74 14.47 -22.26
CA GLN A 235 -1.73 15.56 -22.14
C GLN A 235 -1.10 16.93 -22.35
N LEU A 236 0.07 17.17 -21.74
CA LEU A 236 0.82 18.41 -21.92
C LEU A 236 1.23 18.61 -23.39
N ALA A 237 1.78 17.57 -24.02
CA ALA A 237 2.14 17.62 -25.43
C ALA A 237 0.94 17.92 -26.35
N LYS A 238 -0.23 17.33 -26.05
CA LYS A 238 -1.49 17.64 -26.74
C LYS A 238 -1.91 19.09 -26.55
N SER A 239 -1.84 19.63 -25.32
CA SER A 239 -2.20 21.02 -25.05
C SER A 239 -1.30 22.03 -25.77
N ILE A 240 0.02 21.78 -25.79
CA ILE A 240 0.98 22.63 -26.50
C ILE A 240 0.74 22.57 -28.01
N LEU A 241 0.44 21.38 -28.55
CA LEU A 241 0.12 21.22 -29.97
C LEU A 241 -1.16 21.98 -30.34
N ALA A 242 -2.19 21.92 -29.48
CA ALA A 242 -3.43 22.67 -29.64
C ALA A 242 -3.19 24.19 -29.71
N GLU A 243 -2.40 24.72 -28.77
CA GLU A 243 -2.05 26.13 -28.73
C GLU A 243 -1.23 26.56 -29.97
N ALA A 244 -0.30 25.71 -30.42
CA ALA A 244 0.56 26.00 -31.56
C ALA A 244 -0.16 25.94 -32.91
N MET A 245 -1.14 25.05 -33.06
CA MET A 245 -1.91 24.87 -34.30
C MET A 245 -3.17 25.76 -34.35
N GLY A 246 -3.54 26.42 -33.25
CA GLY A 246 -4.75 27.22 -33.13
C GLY A 246 -6.03 26.36 -33.17
N ASP A 247 -7.19 27.02 -33.27
CA ASP A 247 -8.54 26.40 -33.33
C ASP A 247 -8.76 25.49 -34.57
N PHE A 248 -7.73 25.30 -35.41
CA PHE A 248 -7.75 24.38 -36.53
C PHE A 248 -7.29 22.98 -36.11
N GLY A 249 -8.19 22.26 -35.42
CA GLY A 249 -8.29 20.81 -35.57
C GLY A 249 -7.76 19.93 -34.44
N LEU A 250 -8.36 20.03 -33.25
CA LEU A 250 -8.28 18.97 -32.23
C LEU A 250 -9.63 18.60 -31.58
N ASP A 251 -10.74 19.17 -32.04
CA ASP A 251 -12.08 18.66 -31.73
C ASP A 251 -12.38 17.49 -32.68
N ASP A 252 -11.61 16.41 -32.56
CA ASP A 252 -12.06 15.11 -33.04
C ASP A 252 -13.01 14.54 -31.97
N PRO A 253 -14.33 14.52 -32.21
CA PRO A 253 -15.29 13.97 -31.25
C PRO A 253 -15.08 12.47 -30.99
N ASP A 254 -14.30 11.79 -31.84
CA ASP A 254 -13.91 10.37 -31.70
C ASP A 254 -12.54 10.19 -31.02
N ALA A 255 -11.87 11.27 -30.58
CA ALA A 255 -10.63 11.16 -29.82
C ALA A 255 -10.90 10.49 -28.47
N GLU A 256 -10.44 9.25 -28.32
CA GLU A 256 -10.52 8.51 -27.04
C GLU A 256 -9.98 9.38 -25.89
N GLN A 257 -10.87 9.70 -24.95
CA GLN A 257 -10.51 10.39 -23.71
C GLN A 257 -9.37 9.62 -23.04
N GLU A 258 -8.26 10.30 -22.82
CA GLU A 258 -7.10 9.65 -22.20
C GLU A 258 -7.44 9.24 -20.77
N TYR A 259 -7.17 7.98 -20.46
CA TYR A 259 -7.42 7.45 -19.14
C TYR A 259 -6.52 8.13 -18.11
N VAL A 260 -7.13 8.92 -17.23
CA VAL A 260 -6.52 9.42 -16.00
C VAL A 260 -7.03 8.56 -14.86
N SER A 261 -6.13 8.01 -14.06
CA SER A 261 -6.54 7.19 -12.94
C SER A 261 -7.16 8.06 -11.84
N PRO A 262 -8.39 7.74 -11.38
CA PRO A 262 -8.96 8.41 -10.20
C PRO A 262 -8.20 8.05 -8.92
N TYR A 263 -7.37 7.00 -8.94
CA TYR A 263 -6.65 6.49 -7.79
C TYR A 263 -5.20 6.97 -7.71
N GLU A 264 -4.79 7.88 -8.59
CA GLU A 264 -3.42 8.40 -8.60
C GLU A 264 -3.02 9.00 -7.24
N MET A 265 -3.88 9.86 -6.69
CA MET A 265 -3.63 10.54 -5.42
C MET A 265 -3.64 9.58 -4.22
N ALA A 266 -4.49 8.55 -4.27
CA ALA A 266 -4.48 7.46 -3.28
C ALA A 266 -3.19 6.63 -3.37
N SER A 267 -2.73 6.35 -4.59
CA SER A 267 -1.45 5.65 -4.83
C SER A 267 -0.26 6.43 -4.27
N HIS A 268 -0.19 7.74 -4.52
CA HIS A 268 0.85 8.60 -3.92
C HIS A 268 0.81 8.58 -2.39
N ARG A 269 -0.39 8.64 -1.78
CA ARG A 269 -0.58 8.49 -0.34
C ARG A 269 0.01 7.17 0.17
N TYR A 270 -0.29 6.05 -0.46
CA TYR A 270 0.24 4.74 -0.07
C TYR A 270 1.76 4.68 -0.22
N ILE A 271 2.29 5.13 -1.36
CA ILE A 271 3.73 5.13 -1.67
C ILE A 271 4.52 5.91 -0.61
N ILE A 272 4.08 7.12 -0.24
CA ILE A 272 4.76 7.93 0.78
C ILE A 272 4.84 7.17 2.13
N LEU A 273 3.74 6.57 2.56
CA LEU A 273 3.64 5.87 3.86
C LEU A 273 4.44 4.55 3.86
N LEU A 274 4.44 3.85 2.74
CA LEU A 274 5.23 2.64 2.52
C LEU A 274 6.73 2.94 2.52
N LEU A 275 7.17 3.93 1.73
CA LEU A 275 8.58 4.33 1.64
C LEU A 275 9.10 4.87 2.98
N MET A 276 8.27 5.59 3.75
CA MET A 276 8.60 5.98 5.14
C MET A 276 9.00 4.76 5.99
N SER A 277 8.40 3.59 5.74
CA SER A 277 8.63 2.38 6.53
C SER A 277 9.86 1.59 6.11
N PHE A 278 10.18 1.51 4.82
CA PHE A 278 11.26 0.61 4.33
C PHE A 278 12.31 1.25 3.43
N SER A 279 12.11 2.45 2.89
CA SER A 279 13.11 3.15 2.05
C SER A 279 13.02 4.69 2.20
N PRO A 280 13.55 5.26 3.30
CA PRO A 280 13.53 6.70 3.54
C PRO A 280 14.29 7.52 2.50
N GLU A 281 15.30 6.93 1.84
CA GLU A 281 16.07 7.59 0.77
C GLU A 281 15.24 7.74 -0.51
N GLU A 282 14.51 6.69 -0.91
CA GLU A 282 13.56 6.74 -2.01
C GLU A 282 12.39 7.69 -1.70
N LEU A 283 11.95 7.78 -0.44
CA LEU A 283 10.90 8.71 -0.04
C LEU A 283 11.27 10.17 -0.36
N GLN A 284 12.49 10.60 -0.01
CA GLN A 284 12.92 11.97 -0.28
C GLN A 284 12.98 12.25 -1.78
N SER A 285 13.51 11.30 -2.54
CA SER A 285 13.55 11.38 -4.00
C SER A 285 12.15 11.43 -4.61
N HIS A 286 11.20 10.67 -4.06
CA HIS A 286 9.80 10.70 -4.48
C HIS A 286 9.16 12.06 -4.18
N MET A 287 9.28 12.56 -2.95
CA MET A 287 8.71 13.84 -2.55
C MET A 287 9.23 15.01 -3.39
N ALA A 288 10.51 14.99 -3.78
CA ALA A 288 11.11 16.02 -4.63
C ALA A 288 10.56 16.03 -6.07
N LYS A 289 10.02 14.91 -6.56
CA LYS A 289 9.43 14.78 -7.90
C LYS A 289 7.95 15.18 -7.96
N LEU A 290 7.29 15.35 -6.81
CA LEU A 290 5.85 15.68 -6.78
C LEU A 290 5.61 17.15 -7.11
N SER A 291 4.58 17.41 -7.92
CA SER A 291 4.13 18.76 -8.20
C SER A 291 3.48 19.42 -6.97
N ARG A 292 3.40 20.76 -6.97
CA ARG A 292 2.70 21.50 -5.91
C ARG A 292 1.23 21.12 -5.82
N GLU A 293 0.58 20.85 -6.96
CA GLU A 293 -0.81 20.41 -7.04
C GLU A 293 -0.98 19.05 -6.35
N THR A 294 -0.15 18.07 -6.71
CA THR A 294 -0.14 16.74 -6.10
C THR A 294 0.09 16.83 -4.59
N LEU A 295 1.04 17.65 -4.13
CA LEU A 295 1.33 17.83 -2.70
C LEU A 295 0.17 18.51 -1.93
N SER A 296 -0.59 19.38 -2.60
CA SER A 296 -1.73 20.07 -1.99
C SER A 296 -2.99 19.22 -1.88
N HIS A 297 -3.08 18.13 -2.66
CA HIS A 297 -4.23 17.25 -2.67
C HIS A 297 -4.46 16.61 -1.28
N PRO A 298 -5.70 16.54 -0.75
CA PRO A 298 -5.96 16.07 0.62
C PRO A 298 -5.40 14.67 0.93
N SER A 299 -5.50 13.73 0.00
CA SER A 299 -4.93 12.38 0.16
C SER A 299 -3.41 12.39 0.36
N VAL A 300 -2.69 13.20 -0.41
CA VAL A 300 -1.22 13.31 -0.34
C VAL A 300 -0.81 14.14 0.88
N SER A 301 -1.53 15.22 1.16
CA SER A 301 -1.36 16.05 2.36
C SER A 301 -1.53 15.23 3.65
N PHE A 302 -2.46 14.28 3.68
CA PHE A 302 -2.58 13.35 4.80
C PHE A 302 -1.28 12.55 5.01
N ALA A 303 -0.72 11.96 3.94
CA ALA A 303 0.51 11.18 4.04
C ALA A 303 1.71 12.03 4.47
N THR A 304 1.86 13.24 3.93
CA THR A 304 2.95 14.15 4.32
C THR A 304 2.82 14.61 5.77
N GLN A 305 1.61 14.83 6.27
CA GLN A 305 1.35 15.13 7.69
C GLN A 305 1.68 13.95 8.61
N VAL A 306 1.36 12.72 8.20
CA VAL A 306 1.74 11.51 8.94
C VAL A 306 3.26 11.36 8.98
N TYR A 307 3.93 11.54 7.84
CA TYR A 307 5.39 11.52 7.75
C TYR A 307 6.03 12.59 8.65
N ALA A 308 5.53 13.83 8.57
CA ALA A 308 6.00 14.93 9.41
C ALA A 308 5.83 14.60 10.90
N ALA A 309 4.66 14.11 11.32
CA ALA A 309 4.40 13.73 12.70
C ALA A 309 5.39 12.66 13.21
N PHE A 310 5.72 11.67 12.39
CA PHE A 310 6.71 10.65 12.75
C PHE A 310 8.14 11.24 12.83
N ARG A 311 8.50 12.14 11.91
CA ARG A 311 9.83 12.77 11.84
C ARG A 311 10.07 13.80 12.94
N THR A 312 9.03 14.54 13.35
CA THR A 312 9.11 15.55 14.43
C THR A 312 8.77 14.97 15.80
N GLU A 313 8.74 13.64 15.93
CA GLU A 313 8.51 12.91 17.18
C GLU A 313 7.12 13.17 17.82
N ASP A 314 6.15 13.65 17.04
CA ASP A 314 4.75 13.78 17.44
C ASP A 314 4.01 12.46 17.22
N TYR A 315 4.38 11.46 18.02
CA TYR A 315 3.78 10.12 17.95
C TYR A 315 2.29 10.14 18.33
N GLY A 316 1.84 11.13 19.12
CA GLY A 316 0.44 11.31 19.46
C GLY A 316 -0.40 11.67 18.22
N ARG A 317 0.08 12.59 17.38
CA ARG A 317 -0.55 12.90 16.09
C ARG A 317 -0.46 11.71 15.13
N PHE A 318 0.69 11.05 15.05
CA PHE A 318 0.87 9.86 14.21
C PHE A 318 -0.16 8.76 14.54
N LEU A 319 -0.29 8.39 15.82
CA LEU A 319 -1.22 7.35 16.27
C LEU A 319 -2.69 7.77 16.13
N ARG A 320 -2.98 9.07 16.23
CA ARG A 320 -4.31 9.61 15.91
C ARG A 320 -4.64 9.44 14.44
N CYS A 321 -3.72 9.80 13.53
CA CYS A 321 -3.88 9.58 12.09
C CYS A 321 -4.03 8.10 11.77
N TYR A 322 -3.26 7.23 12.43
CA TYR A 322 -3.38 5.78 12.26
C TYR A 322 -4.78 5.26 12.61
N ARG A 323 -5.36 5.76 13.70
CA ARG A 323 -6.73 5.40 14.11
C ARG A 323 -7.79 5.88 13.12
N THR A 324 -7.62 7.07 12.52
CA THR A 324 -8.59 7.66 11.57
C THR A 324 -8.38 7.25 10.12
N ALA A 325 -7.24 6.65 9.78
CA ALA A 325 -6.93 6.20 8.43
C ALA A 325 -7.90 5.11 7.93
N ASP A 326 -8.17 5.09 6.62
CA ASP A 326 -8.76 3.93 5.94
C ASP A 326 -7.85 2.69 6.08
N PHE A 327 -8.40 1.52 5.78
CA PHE A 327 -7.72 0.25 5.98
C PHE A 327 -6.39 0.17 5.23
N LEU A 328 -6.34 0.43 3.92
CA LEU A 328 -5.11 0.31 3.13
C LEU A 328 -4.06 1.35 3.56
N THR A 329 -4.48 2.57 3.92
CA THR A 329 -3.57 3.55 4.52
C THR A 329 -3.01 3.05 5.84
N ALA A 330 -3.85 2.49 6.72
CA ALA A 330 -3.39 1.94 7.99
C ALA A 330 -2.40 0.78 7.77
N VAL A 331 -2.63 -0.07 6.76
CA VAL A 331 -1.69 -1.11 6.34
C VAL A 331 -0.36 -0.49 5.89
N ALA A 332 -0.37 0.58 5.09
CA ALA A 332 0.85 1.28 4.68
C ALA A 332 1.64 1.87 5.87
N MET A 333 0.94 2.31 6.92
CA MET A 333 1.55 2.83 8.14
C MET A 333 2.10 1.73 9.07
N SER A 334 1.57 0.50 8.96
CA SER A 334 1.80 -0.57 9.94
C SER A 334 3.29 -0.94 10.13
N GLY A 335 4.14 -0.72 9.12
CA GLY A 335 5.58 -0.98 9.18
C GLY A 335 6.33 -0.20 10.27
N VAL A 336 5.80 0.95 10.72
CA VAL A 336 6.41 1.77 11.78
C VAL A 336 5.49 2.01 12.98
N VAL A 337 4.27 1.50 12.97
CA VAL A 337 3.28 1.76 14.04
C VAL A 337 3.75 1.22 15.39
N ASP A 338 4.28 0.00 15.46
CA ASP A 338 4.78 -0.55 16.73
C ASP A 338 6.00 0.22 17.26
N LEU A 339 6.82 0.76 16.37
CA LEU A 339 7.91 1.66 16.73
C LEU A 339 7.36 2.99 17.28
N ALA A 340 6.32 3.55 16.64
CA ALA A 340 5.66 4.75 17.13
C ALA A 340 4.99 4.52 18.49
N ARG A 341 4.33 3.37 18.71
CA ARG A 341 3.75 2.97 20.00
C ARG A 341 4.82 2.86 21.08
N LEU A 342 5.94 2.21 20.78
CA LEU A 342 7.06 2.07 21.72
C LEU A 342 7.67 3.44 22.08
N ARG A 343 7.89 4.31 21.09
CA ARG A 343 8.43 5.66 21.32
C ARG A 343 7.46 6.55 22.10
N ALA A 344 6.16 6.48 21.81
CA ALA A 344 5.12 7.16 22.57
C ALA A 344 5.09 6.68 24.04
N LEU A 345 5.16 5.35 24.25
CA LEU A 345 5.22 4.76 25.59
C LEU A 345 6.49 5.18 26.34
N TRP A 346 7.64 5.17 25.67
CA TRP A 346 8.92 5.60 26.23
C TRP A 346 8.87 7.06 26.69
N LEU A 347 8.33 7.96 25.87
CA LEU A 347 8.15 9.37 26.23
C LEU A 347 7.19 9.52 27.40
N LEU A 348 6.06 8.82 27.37
CA LEU A 348 5.07 8.84 28.44
C LEU A 348 5.70 8.46 29.78
N VAL A 349 6.39 7.32 29.85
CA VAL A 349 6.98 6.81 31.10
C VAL A 349 8.06 7.75 31.66
N ARG A 350 8.79 8.48 30.80
CA ARG A 350 9.88 9.37 31.22
C ARG A 350 9.43 10.78 31.60
N THR A 351 8.34 11.27 31.00
CA THR A 351 7.83 12.65 31.17
C THR A 351 6.67 12.74 32.14
N TYR A 352 6.00 11.62 32.46
CA TYR A 352 4.79 11.67 33.28
C TYR A 352 5.08 12.23 34.69
N PRO A 353 4.35 13.28 35.12
CA PRO A 353 4.54 13.89 36.42
C PRO A 353 4.14 12.92 37.53
N GLN A 354 5.16 12.42 38.22
CA GLN A 354 5.08 11.51 39.35
C GLN A 354 4.20 11.98 40.53
N PRO A 355 3.99 13.29 40.82
CA PRO A 355 3.13 13.68 41.93
C PRO A 355 1.61 13.63 41.65
N ILE A 356 1.17 13.41 40.40
CA ILE A 356 -0.27 13.49 40.00
C ILE A 356 -0.96 12.11 39.99
N GLY A 357 -0.20 11.02 40.16
CA GLY A 357 -0.71 9.65 40.28
C GLY A 357 -0.20 8.73 39.17
N ASP A 358 0.31 7.56 39.56
CA ASP A 358 0.92 6.54 38.68
C ASP A 358 -0.08 5.63 37.99
N LYS A 359 -1.37 5.81 38.26
CA LYS A 359 -2.46 4.96 37.80
C LYS A 359 -3.17 5.63 36.62
N VAL A 360 -3.11 5.02 35.44
CA VAL A 360 -3.81 5.48 34.24
C VAL A 360 -4.81 4.42 33.79
N PRO A 361 -6.08 4.76 33.49
CA PRO A 361 -7.03 3.79 32.96
C PRO A 361 -6.51 3.11 31.68
N LEU A 362 -6.68 1.79 31.57
CA LEU A 362 -6.27 1.03 30.39
C LEU A 362 -6.95 1.57 29.13
N SER A 363 -8.22 1.98 29.24
CA SER A 363 -8.99 2.61 28.15
C SER A 363 -8.29 3.84 27.56
N ARG A 364 -7.69 4.68 28.40
CA ARG A 364 -6.95 5.87 27.97
C ARG A 364 -5.65 5.51 27.25
N ILE A 365 -4.87 4.58 27.80
CA ILE A 365 -3.62 4.10 27.17
C ILE A 365 -3.91 3.36 25.86
N LYS A 366 -4.95 2.53 25.83
CA LYS A 366 -5.43 1.85 24.62
C LYS A 366 -5.76 2.84 23.52
N SER A 367 -6.54 3.89 23.83
CA SER A 367 -6.87 4.93 22.87
C SER A 367 -5.66 5.77 22.44
N PHE A 368 -4.72 6.03 23.35
CA PHE A 368 -3.51 6.80 23.06
C PHE A 368 -2.56 6.03 22.14
N LEU A 369 -2.34 4.74 22.41
CA LEU A 369 -1.47 3.85 21.62
C LEU A 369 -2.17 3.25 20.39
N ALA A 370 -3.41 3.68 20.10
CA ALA A 370 -4.20 3.24 18.96
C ALA A 370 -4.32 1.70 18.85
N PHE A 371 -4.71 1.06 19.95
CA PHE A 371 -5.14 -0.35 19.97
C PHE A 371 -6.67 -0.43 19.95
N ALA A 372 -7.22 -1.45 19.27
CA ALA A 372 -8.66 -1.72 19.31
C ALA A 372 -9.01 -2.74 20.41
N SER A 373 -8.14 -3.74 20.61
CA SER A 373 -8.34 -4.82 21.58
C SER A 373 -7.58 -4.58 22.88
N ASP A 374 -8.24 -4.82 24.01
CA ASP A 374 -7.63 -4.80 25.33
C ASP A 374 -6.56 -5.88 25.48
N ALA A 375 -6.73 -7.05 24.84
CA ALA A 375 -5.76 -8.14 24.89
C ALA A 375 -4.44 -7.75 24.19
N HIS A 376 -4.54 -7.10 23.04
CA HIS A 376 -3.36 -6.61 22.31
C HIS A 376 -2.63 -5.51 23.09
N ALA A 377 -3.37 -4.54 23.64
CA ALA A 377 -2.80 -3.50 24.49
C ALA A 377 -2.10 -4.08 25.73
N ARG A 378 -2.73 -5.06 26.41
CA ARG A 378 -2.15 -5.74 27.56
C ARG A 378 -0.86 -6.49 27.20
N SER A 379 -0.86 -7.23 26.09
CA SER A 379 0.32 -7.95 25.61
C SER A 379 1.49 -7.02 25.30
N PHE A 380 1.22 -5.91 24.59
CA PHE A 380 2.24 -4.90 24.27
C PHE A 380 2.84 -4.24 25.52
N LEU A 381 1.98 -3.79 26.44
CA LEU A 381 2.41 -3.16 27.69
C LEU A 381 3.20 -4.12 28.57
N ALA A 382 2.75 -5.37 28.72
CA ALA A 382 3.43 -6.40 29.49
C ALA A 382 4.80 -6.75 28.89
N PHE A 383 4.90 -6.85 27.55
CA PHE A 383 6.16 -7.08 26.85
C PHE A 383 7.20 -5.98 27.15
N HIS A 384 6.76 -4.73 27.28
CA HIS A 384 7.62 -3.60 27.63
C HIS A 384 7.77 -3.35 29.14
N GLY A 385 7.38 -4.31 29.98
CA GLY A 385 7.58 -4.27 31.43
C GLY A 385 6.67 -3.28 32.18
N ILE A 386 5.53 -2.92 31.59
CA ILE A 386 4.51 -2.08 32.24
C ILE A 386 3.49 -2.97 32.93
N ARG A 387 3.24 -2.69 34.21
CA ARG A 387 2.34 -3.49 35.05
C ARG A 387 0.89 -3.05 34.85
N ILE A 388 -0.01 -4.03 34.80
CA ILE A 388 -1.44 -3.83 34.66
C ILE A 388 -2.13 -4.49 35.85
N THR A 389 -3.08 -3.80 36.46
CA THR A 389 -3.87 -4.28 37.60
C THR A 389 -5.33 -4.17 37.25
N ASP A 390 -6.09 -5.26 37.39
CA ASP A 390 -7.53 -5.21 37.18
C ASP A 390 -8.19 -4.53 38.40
N ASP A 391 -8.92 -3.45 38.14
CA ASP A 391 -9.65 -2.68 39.15
C ASP A 391 -11.10 -2.49 38.67
N PRO A 392 -12.07 -3.18 39.29
CA PRO A 392 -13.48 -3.13 38.89
C PRO A 392 -14.11 -1.74 39.07
N SER A 393 -13.48 -0.82 39.81
CA SER A 393 -13.97 0.55 39.99
C SER A 393 -13.54 1.53 38.89
N SER A 394 -12.61 1.11 38.01
CA SER A 394 -12.07 1.96 36.94
C SER A 394 -12.88 1.86 35.63
N THR A 395 -12.96 2.95 34.87
CA THR A 395 -13.61 2.98 33.54
C THR A 395 -12.83 2.09 32.56
N GLY A 396 -13.31 0.85 32.39
CA GLY A 396 -12.66 -0.19 31.59
C GLY A 396 -12.03 -1.34 32.40
N GLY A 397 -12.24 -1.40 33.72
CA GLY A 397 -11.93 -2.56 34.57
C GLY A 397 -10.45 -2.85 34.81
N ALA A 398 -9.53 -2.10 34.19
CA ALA A 398 -8.09 -2.27 34.36
C ALA A 398 -7.34 -0.93 34.38
N VAL A 399 -6.31 -0.88 35.22
CA VAL A 399 -5.46 0.27 35.45
C VAL A 399 -4.02 -0.09 35.10
N VAL A 400 -3.39 0.75 34.30
CA VAL A 400 -1.95 0.71 33.98
C VAL A 400 -1.20 1.44 35.08
N VAL A 401 -0.24 0.76 35.71
CA VAL A 401 0.61 1.35 36.75
C VAL A 401 1.95 1.72 36.12
N LEU A 402 2.18 3.02 35.94
CA LEU A 402 3.43 3.54 35.41
C LEU A 402 4.54 3.40 36.48
N PRO A 403 5.75 2.95 36.11
CA PRO A 403 6.83 2.77 37.06
C PRO A 403 7.25 4.10 37.70
N LYS A 404 7.27 4.15 39.03
CA LYS A 404 7.67 5.34 39.78
C LYS A 404 9.18 5.46 39.93
N LYS A 405 9.78 6.59 39.54
CA LYS A 405 11.25 6.80 39.69
C LYS A 405 11.67 6.56 41.15
N GLY A 406 12.69 5.74 41.35
CA GLY A 406 13.20 5.36 42.69
C GLY A 406 12.59 4.09 43.28
N THR A 407 11.59 3.47 42.64
CA THR A 407 11.09 2.14 43.02
C THR A 407 11.96 1.03 42.42
N PRO A 408 12.05 -0.16 43.05
CA PRO A 408 12.79 -1.29 42.49
C PRO A 408 12.27 -1.70 41.11
N GLU A 409 10.99 -1.47 40.83
CA GLU A 409 10.40 -1.82 39.54
C GLU A 409 10.74 -0.81 38.45
N ALA A 410 10.89 0.46 38.82
CA ALA A 410 11.51 1.44 37.93
C ALA A 410 12.97 1.11 37.64
N ALA A 411 13.72 0.56 38.59
CA ALA A 411 15.14 0.16 38.40
C ALA A 411 15.29 -1.07 37.49
N GLN A 412 14.25 -1.90 37.35
CA GLN A 412 14.24 -3.07 36.47
C GLN A 412 13.61 -2.78 35.10
N ASN A 413 12.92 -1.64 34.92
CA ASN A 413 12.21 -1.34 33.67
C ASN A 413 13.18 -0.87 32.55
N PRO A 414 13.23 -1.55 31.39
CA PRO A 414 14.13 -1.19 30.29
C PRO A 414 13.87 0.20 29.68
N LEU A 415 12.64 0.71 29.72
CA LEU A 415 12.30 2.04 29.17
C LEU A 415 12.84 3.19 30.03
N LEU A 416 13.04 2.95 31.33
CA LEU A 416 13.61 3.93 32.26
C LEU A 416 15.14 3.87 32.30
N ASN A 417 15.72 2.67 32.44
CA ASN A 417 17.18 2.49 32.61
C ASN A 417 17.94 2.26 31.30
N GLY A 418 17.21 2.14 30.18
CA GLY A 418 17.79 2.04 28.86
C GLY A 418 18.43 3.34 28.37
N PRO A 419 18.94 3.34 27.12
CA PRO A 419 19.62 4.50 26.54
C PRO A 419 18.74 5.75 26.56
N SER A 420 19.38 6.91 26.69
CA SER A 420 18.70 8.21 26.69
C SER A 420 18.13 8.60 25.32
N ARG A 421 18.53 7.90 24.26
CA ARG A 421 18.04 8.10 22.89
C ARG A 421 16.74 7.34 22.68
N LEU A 422 15.91 7.83 21.76
CA LEU A 422 14.68 7.15 21.37
C LEU A 422 14.98 5.76 20.79
N PRO A 423 14.12 4.75 21.07
CA PRO A 423 14.24 3.43 20.46
C PRO A 423 14.29 3.49 18.93
N GLU A 424 15.22 2.78 18.31
CA GLU A 424 15.36 2.72 16.85
C GLU A 424 14.54 1.59 16.23
N LYS A 425 14.23 0.54 17.01
CA LYS A 425 13.49 -0.65 16.58
C LYS A 425 12.53 -1.10 17.69
N CYS A 426 11.47 -1.78 17.28
CA CYS A 426 10.55 -2.46 18.20
C CYS A 426 10.68 -3.97 18.01
N GLU A 427 10.98 -4.68 19.09
CA GLU A 427 11.12 -6.16 19.10
C GLU A 427 9.83 -6.87 19.49
N PHE A 428 8.74 -6.11 19.67
CA PHE A 428 7.43 -6.70 19.92
C PHE A 428 7.09 -7.69 18.79
N PRO A 429 6.73 -8.94 19.10
CA PRO A 429 6.45 -9.94 18.07
C PRO A 429 5.38 -9.44 17.11
N LYS A 430 5.71 -9.43 15.81
CA LYS A 430 4.75 -9.06 14.76
C LYS A 430 3.60 -10.07 14.77
N GLY A 431 2.45 -9.62 15.30
CA GLY A 431 1.20 -10.35 15.36
C GLY A 431 0.12 -9.65 14.54
N ALA A 432 -1.11 -10.15 14.64
CA ALA A 432 -2.25 -9.49 14.03
C ALA A 432 -2.55 -8.19 14.81
N ASP A 433 -2.34 -7.04 14.17
CA ASP A 433 -2.65 -5.75 14.79
C ASP A 433 -4.17 -5.59 14.93
N SER A 434 -4.63 -5.53 16.18
CA SER A 434 -6.05 -5.35 16.51
C SER A 434 -6.73 -4.19 15.75
N MET A 435 -6.02 -3.10 15.47
CA MET A 435 -6.56 -1.94 14.77
C MET A 435 -6.77 -2.25 13.29
N LEU A 436 -5.84 -2.98 12.65
CA LEU A 436 -6.00 -3.42 11.27
C LEU A 436 -7.10 -4.46 11.13
N ILE A 437 -7.20 -5.40 12.08
CA ILE A 437 -8.27 -6.40 12.10
C ILE A 437 -9.63 -5.70 12.17
N ALA A 438 -9.81 -4.77 13.12
CA ALA A 438 -11.05 -4.03 13.27
C ALA A 438 -11.42 -3.26 11.99
N LYS A 439 -10.44 -2.58 11.36
CA LYS A 439 -10.66 -1.87 10.10
C LYS A 439 -11.02 -2.80 8.94
N PHE A 440 -10.38 -3.96 8.86
CA PHE A 440 -10.67 -4.95 7.83
C PHE A 440 -12.08 -5.55 7.98
N GLU A 441 -12.50 -5.82 9.22
CA GLU A 441 -13.85 -6.32 9.53
C GLU A 441 -14.92 -5.25 9.27
N GLU A 442 -14.66 -4.00 9.63
CA GLU A 442 -15.56 -2.85 9.41
C GLU A 442 -15.78 -2.56 7.92
N LEU A 443 -14.77 -2.77 7.07
CA LEU A 443 -14.90 -2.56 5.62
C LEU A 443 -16.02 -3.39 5.00
N GLY A 444 -16.17 -4.66 5.40
CA GLY A 444 -17.18 -5.57 4.83
C GLY A 444 -17.05 -5.83 3.32
N MET A 445 -15.93 -5.44 2.68
CA MET A 445 -15.70 -5.56 1.24
C MET A 445 -15.05 -6.90 0.87
N SER A 446 -15.26 -7.36 -0.37
CA SER A 446 -14.50 -8.51 -0.87
C SER A 446 -13.03 -8.14 -1.07
N ARG A 447 -12.13 -9.13 -1.00
CA ARG A 447 -10.71 -8.89 -1.26
C ARG A 447 -10.46 -8.36 -2.68
N ALA A 448 -11.28 -8.79 -3.65
CA ALA A 448 -11.22 -8.30 -5.01
C ALA A 448 -11.58 -6.80 -5.08
N ASP A 449 -12.66 -6.38 -4.43
CA ASP A 449 -13.10 -4.97 -4.43
C ASP A 449 -12.05 -4.05 -3.79
N ILE A 450 -11.42 -4.49 -2.70
CA ILE A 450 -10.30 -3.77 -2.06
C ILE A 450 -9.16 -3.57 -3.08
N VAL A 451 -8.80 -4.63 -3.80
CA VAL A 451 -7.68 -4.62 -4.75
C VAL A 451 -8.00 -3.83 -6.03
N PHE A 452 -9.27 -3.77 -6.44
CA PHE A 452 -9.74 -2.91 -7.55
C PHE A 452 -9.95 -1.44 -7.15
N GLY A 453 -9.70 -1.07 -5.89
CA GLY A 453 -9.71 0.31 -5.43
C GLY A 453 -11.02 0.80 -4.81
N ALA A 454 -12.01 -0.08 -4.58
CA ALA A 454 -13.26 0.32 -3.93
C ALA A 454 -13.07 0.81 -2.48
N ALA A 455 -11.96 0.42 -1.85
CA ALA A 455 -11.59 0.85 -0.50
C ALA A 455 -10.67 2.09 -0.48
N ASP A 456 -10.31 2.63 -1.65
CA ASP A 456 -9.40 3.77 -1.72
C ASP A 456 -10.09 5.07 -1.32
N PRO A 457 -9.38 5.99 -0.65
CA PRO A 457 -9.89 7.31 -0.33
C PRO A 457 -10.00 8.15 -1.61
N VAL A 458 -11.18 8.16 -2.22
CA VAL A 458 -11.52 9.08 -3.31
C VAL A 458 -12.02 10.39 -2.69
N VAL A 459 -11.27 11.47 -2.91
CA VAL A 459 -11.72 12.82 -2.54
C VAL A 459 -12.59 13.29 -3.70
N GLU A 460 -13.90 13.38 -3.49
CA GLU A 460 -14.78 14.00 -4.50
C GLU A 460 -14.35 15.46 -4.71
N PRO A 461 -14.25 15.93 -5.97
CA PRO A 461 -13.94 17.33 -6.22
C PRO A 461 -15.06 18.19 -5.61
N GLU A 462 -14.69 19.25 -4.88
CA GLU A 462 -15.70 20.22 -4.43
C GLU A 462 -16.46 20.77 -5.65
N PRO A 463 -17.80 20.91 -5.57
CA PRO A 463 -18.56 21.50 -6.66
C PRO A 463 -18.01 22.91 -6.92
N ALA A 464 -17.73 23.20 -8.19
CA ALA A 464 -17.21 24.49 -8.60
C ALA A 464 -18.10 25.62 -8.04
N PRO A 465 -17.51 26.72 -7.52
CA PRO A 465 -18.29 27.85 -7.06
C PRO A 465 -19.17 28.34 -8.20
N PRO A 466 -20.46 28.66 -7.93
CA PRO A 466 -21.36 29.14 -8.97
C PRO A 466 -20.76 30.37 -9.64
N PRO A 467 -20.92 30.52 -10.97
CA PRO A 467 -20.36 31.64 -11.70
C PRO A 467 -20.79 32.97 -11.05
N PRO A 468 -19.89 33.96 -10.92
CA PRO A 468 -20.22 35.23 -10.29
C PRO A 468 -21.31 35.93 -11.12
N GLY A 469 -22.54 35.97 -10.58
CA GLY A 469 -23.67 36.61 -11.25
C GLY A 469 -25.01 35.87 -11.16
N ALA A 470 -25.08 34.68 -10.55
CA ALA A 470 -26.36 34.03 -10.29
C ALA A 470 -27.11 34.75 -9.15
N VAL A 471 -27.96 35.72 -9.51
CA VAL A 471 -28.93 36.32 -8.60
C VAL A 471 -29.97 35.24 -8.22
N PRO A 472 -30.27 35.01 -6.94
CA PRO A 472 -31.33 34.07 -6.57
C PRO A 472 -32.68 34.64 -7.05
N LEU A 473 -33.36 33.91 -7.92
CA LEU A 473 -34.77 34.18 -8.22
C LEU A 473 -35.60 33.88 -6.96
N PRO A 474 -36.56 34.74 -6.58
CA PRO A 474 -37.41 34.49 -5.43
C PRO A 474 -38.33 33.29 -5.70
N ASP A 475 -38.39 32.39 -4.71
CA ASP A 475 -39.20 31.16 -4.74
C ASP A 475 -40.67 31.43 -5.09
N ALA A 476 -41.16 30.70 -6.09
CA ALA A 476 -42.59 30.55 -6.36
C ALA A 476 -43.12 29.28 -5.67
N PRO A 477 -44.39 29.28 -5.23
CA PRO A 477 -44.84 28.52 -4.08
C PRO A 477 -45.00 27.01 -4.34
N ILE A 478 -44.66 26.25 -3.30
CA ILE A 478 -44.83 24.80 -3.19
C ILE A 478 -46.32 24.47 -3.33
N SER A 479 -46.63 23.64 -4.32
CA SER A 479 -47.96 23.05 -4.50
C SER A 479 -48.16 21.96 -3.44
N ALA A 480 -49.21 22.13 -2.63
CA ALA A 480 -49.59 21.18 -1.60
C ALA A 480 -50.23 19.92 -2.19
N GLU A 481 -49.64 18.75 -1.94
CA GLU A 481 -50.32 17.46 -2.02
C GLU A 481 -51.06 17.18 -0.71
N ALA A 482 -52.32 16.75 -0.86
CA ALA A 482 -53.27 16.50 0.21
C ALA A 482 -52.94 15.23 1.02
N PRO A 483 -53.23 15.17 2.33
CA PRO A 483 -53.07 13.96 3.12
C PRO A 483 -54.31 13.07 3.02
N ALA A 484 -54.06 11.76 2.89
CA ALA A 484 -55.07 10.72 3.01
C ALA A 484 -55.57 10.61 4.47
N ALA A 485 -56.88 10.39 4.58
CA ALA A 485 -57.65 10.33 5.82
C ALA A 485 -57.26 9.14 6.73
N SER A 486 -57.25 9.39 8.04
CA SER A 486 -57.44 8.39 9.08
C SER A 486 -58.70 8.74 9.90
N GLU A 487 -59.56 7.74 10.09
CA GLU A 487 -60.75 7.81 10.94
C GLU A 487 -60.38 7.79 12.44
N GLN A 488 -61.27 8.41 13.21
CA GLN A 488 -61.16 8.85 14.60
C GLN A 488 -61.32 7.75 15.66
N ALA A 489 -60.70 7.95 16.82
CA ALA A 489 -61.31 7.86 18.17
C ALA A 489 -60.23 8.16 19.24
N ALA A 490 -60.48 8.63 20.46
CA ALA A 490 -61.40 9.62 21.02
C ALA A 490 -60.83 9.97 22.43
N ALA A 491 -60.97 11.24 22.81
CA ALA A 491 -61.08 11.78 24.18
C ALA A 491 -59.94 11.66 25.24
N SER A 492 -59.48 12.83 25.70
CA SER A 492 -59.48 13.37 27.10
C SER A 492 -58.21 14.19 27.37
N ALA A 493 -58.28 15.53 27.44
CA ALA A 493 -58.23 16.39 28.65
C ALA A 493 -56.99 16.08 29.55
N GLU A 494 -56.08 16.99 29.90
CA GLU A 494 -56.27 18.32 30.49
C GLU A 494 -54.88 19.01 30.60
N ALA A 495 -54.80 20.33 30.42
CA ALA A 495 -53.68 21.22 30.82
C ALA A 495 -54.18 22.10 31.98
N PRO A 496 -53.34 22.78 32.80
CA PRO A 496 -52.68 24.04 32.38
C PRO A 496 -51.25 24.24 32.97
N ALA A 497 -50.33 24.88 32.25
CA ALA A 497 -49.97 26.32 32.26
C ALA A 497 -49.37 26.85 33.59
N GLU A 498 -48.12 27.32 33.55
CA GLU A 498 -47.77 28.74 33.75
C GLU A 498 -46.25 28.97 33.62
N GLU A 499 -45.92 30.08 32.97
CA GLU A 499 -44.59 30.60 32.64
C GLU A 499 -44.36 31.91 33.47
N PRO A 500 -43.31 32.72 33.23
CA PRO A 500 -42.08 32.93 34.00
C PRO A 500 -42.13 34.26 34.83
N PRO A 501 -41.03 34.95 35.27
CA PRO A 501 -40.08 35.62 34.37
C PRO A 501 -38.60 35.82 34.86
N ARG A 502 -37.72 35.99 33.86
CA ARG A 502 -36.65 37.00 33.65
C ARG A 502 -35.73 37.44 34.81
N GLU A 503 -34.42 37.47 34.54
CA GLU A 503 -33.63 38.70 34.29
C GLU A 503 -32.15 38.36 34.00
N GLY A 504 -31.58 38.90 32.92
CA GLY A 504 -30.13 39.08 32.74
C GLY A 504 -29.77 40.55 33.02
N PRO A 505 -28.72 41.15 32.42
CA PRO A 505 -27.41 40.65 31.96
C PRO A 505 -26.26 41.45 32.62
N GLU A 506 -24.98 41.12 32.39
CA GLU A 506 -23.92 42.13 32.24
C GLU A 506 -22.55 41.52 31.84
N ALA A 507 -21.86 42.25 30.96
CA ALA A 507 -20.47 42.07 30.57
C ALA A 507 -19.79 43.46 30.57
N PRO A 508 -18.51 43.55 30.18
CA PRO A 508 -17.28 43.58 30.98
C PRO A 508 -16.81 45.03 31.29
N PRO A 509 -15.55 45.27 31.72
CA PRO A 509 -14.63 45.87 30.74
C PRO A 509 -13.09 45.68 30.94
N ALA A 510 -12.39 45.98 29.83
CA ALA A 510 -11.19 46.82 29.68
C ALA A 510 -9.73 46.31 29.85
N GLU A 511 -8.98 46.69 28.82
CA GLU A 511 -7.54 46.68 28.55
C GLU A 511 -6.72 47.62 29.45
N LYS A 512 -5.40 47.39 29.51
CA LYS A 512 -4.36 48.45 29.62
C LYS A 512 -3.06 48.03 28.94
N GLU A 513 -2.65 48.79 27.94
CA GLU A 513 -1.28 48.96 27.45
C GLU A 513 -0.41 49.74 28.46
N VAL A 514 0.91 49.48 28.52
CA VAL A 514 1.98 50.51 28.58
C VAL A 514 3.28 49.95 27.94
N GLN A 515 3.99 50.82 27.22
CA GLN A 515 5.16 50.67 26.35
C GLN A 515 6.52 50.86 27.06
N LYS A 516 7.62 50.44 26.38
CA LYS A 516 8.98 51.07 26.21
C LYS A 516 9.85 51.35 27.48
N ALA A 517 11.20 51.33 27.51
CA ALA A 517 12.26 51.48 26.50
C ALA A 517 13.64 50.96 27.01
N GLU A 518 14.50 50.60 26.04
CA GLU A 518 15.96 50.90 25.87
C GLU A 518 17.07 50.47 26.85
N GLY A 519 18.19 49.99 26.26
CA GLY A 519 19.53 50.10 26.87
C GLY A 519 20.61 49.04 26.52
N THR A 520 21.02 48.91 25.25
CA THR A 520 22.36 48.38 24.81
C THR A 520 23.48 49.38 25.23
N PRO A 521 24.81 49.21 24.96
CA PRO A 521 25.60 48.12 24.37
C PRO A 521 26.99 47.85 25.00
N ARG A 522 27.69 46.79 24.54
CA ARG A 522 29.11 46.81 24.14
C ARG A 522 29.57 45.44 23.60
N GLY A 523 29.96 45.39 22.33
CA GLY A 523 31.01 44.48 21.84
C GLY A 523 32.35 45.22 21.85
N PRO A 524 33.31 44.89 20.96
CA PRO A 524 33.54 43.64 20.22
C PRO A 524 35.01 43.14 20.38
N GLU A 525 35.35 41.96 19.86
CA GLU A 525 36.71 41.72 19.34
C GLU A 525 36.71 40.67 18.21
N GLU A 526 37.05 41.20 17.04
CA GLU A 526 37.68 40.63 15.83
C GLU A 526 38.83 39.63 16.15
N SER A 527 39.36 38.75 15.28
CA SER A 527 39.27 38.51 13.83
C SER A 527 40.14 37.28 13.47
N GLN A 528 40.08 36.89 12.18
CA GLN A 528 41.09 36.22 11.35
C GLN A 528 40.96 34.70 11.10
N GLY A 529 40.63 34.38 9.84
CA GLY A 529 40.88 33.09 9.18
C GLY A 529 42.29 33.02 8.55
N PRO A 530 42.45 32.45 7.34
CA PRO A 530 42.60 31.01 7.09
C PRO A 530 43.97 30.68 6.43
N SER A 531 44.38 29.41 6.38
CA SER A 531 45.39 28.97 5.40
C SER A 531 45.31 27.48 5.03
N CYS A 532 45.26 27.22 3.73
CA CYS A 532 45.59 25.95 3.09
C CYS A 532 47.08 25.60 3.25
N ALA A 533 47.42 24.30 3.32
CA ALA A 533 48.66 23.76 2.78
C ALA A 533 48.60 22.23 2.65
N ASP A 534 49.15 21.76 1.53
CA ASP A 534 49.33 20.38 1.06
C ASP A 534 50.19 19.48 1.96
N GLY A 535 50.12 18.16 1.71
CA GLY A 535 51.08 17.20 2.22
C GLY A 535 50.76 15.73 1.90
N GLU A 536 51.25 15.26 0.76
CA GLU A 536 51.40 13.84 0.41
C GLU A 536 52.12 13.01 1.49
N ALA A 537 51.76 11.73 1.62
CA ALA A 537 52.66 10.57 1.45
C ALA A 537 52.12 9.28 2.08
N GLY A 538 52.28 8.16 1.37
CA GLY A 538 52.74 6.92 2.01
C GLY A 538 51.76 5.76 2.14
N GLN A 539 51.52 5.07 1.03
CA GLN A 539 51.39 3.60 0.98
C GLN A 539 52.65 2.92 1.61
N PRO A 540 52.60 1.65 2.09
CA PRO A 540 52.43 0.50 1.19
C PRO A 540 51.65 -0.71 1.70
N ALA A 541 51.31 -1.53 0.71
CA ALA A 541 50.75 -2.87 0.74
C ALA A 541 51.65 -3.91 1.44
N GLY A 542 51.05 -5.04 1.82
CA GLY A 542 51.79 -6.23 2.21
C GLY A 542 50.93 -7.45 2.47
N SER A 543 50.78 -8.27 1.42
CA SER A 543 50.53 -9.74 1.37
C SER A 543 49.11 -10.27 1.59
#